data_AF-A0A2S8WTN0-F1
#
_entry.id   AF-A0A2S8WTN0-F1
#
_cell.length_a   1.000
_cell.length_b   1.000
_cell.length_c   1.000
_cell.angle_alpha   90.00
_cell.angle_beta   90.00
_cell.angle_gamma   90.00
#
_symmetry.space_group_name_H-M   'P 1'
#
loop_
_entity.id
_entity.type
_entity.pdbx_description
1 polymer ?
#
loop_
_entity_poly.entity_id
_entity_poly.type
_entity_poly.pdbx_seq_one_letter_code
_entity_poly.pdbx_strand_id
1 'polypeptide(L)'
;MTVLVLSSCPVGLRGFLTRWFLEISAGVFVGVVSARIRDEIWAEVKLLCKDGRAILIFTARNEQRMKFRVHRHHWQVKDFDGISLMARPREPKPESISIVATTTPALESDKASGSTGIRPGWSNMSKYRRGR
;
A
#
# COMPACT_ATOMS: atom_id res chain seq x y z
N MET A 1 -5.37 -1.66 -25.58
CA MET A 1 -4.27 -0.83 -25.06
C MET A 1 -3.80 -1.41 -23.73
N THR A 2 -2.50 -1.35 -23.46
CA THR A 2 -1.87 -1.80 -22.22
C THR A 2 -0.86 -0.73 -21.75
N VAL A 3 -0.88 -0.42 -20.47
CA VAL A 3 0.06 0.50 -19.81
C VAL A 3 0.69 -0.23 -18.62
N LEU A 4 2.00 -0.09 -18.45
CA LEU A 4 2.75 -0.71 -17.38
C LEU A 4 3.55 0.37 -16.64
N VAL A 5 3.37 0.45 -15.32
CA VAL A 5 4.06 1.41 -14.45
C VAL A 5 4.96 0.62 -13.50
N LEU A 6 6.25 0.92 -13.53
CA LEU A 6 7.29 0.32 -12.71
C LEU A 6 7.89 1.35 -11.74
N SER A 7 8.22 0.91 -10.54
CA SER A 7 8.91 1.71 -9.53
C SER A 7 9.96 0.85 -8.82
N SER A 8 11.17 1.38 -8.66
CA SER A 8 12.29 0.68 -8.00
C SER A 8 12.60 -0.70 -8.59
N CYS A 9 12.50 -0.85 -9.92
CA CYS A 9 12.73 -2.12 -10.62
C CYS A 9 14.16 -2.23 -11.18
N PRO A 10 14.72 -3.46 -11.30
CA PRO A 10 16.01 -3.68 -11.93
C PRO A 10 16.06 -3.28 -13.41
N VAL A 11 17.24 -2.88 -13.89
CA VAL A 11 17.46 -2.47 -15.30
C VAL A 11 17.10 -3.58 -16.30
N GLY A 12 17.34 -4.85 -15.95
CA GLY A 12 17.00 -5.99 -16.80
C GLY A 12 15.50 -6.10 -17.13
N LEU A 13 14.62 -5.73 -16.19
CA LEU A 13 13.17 -5.73 -16.44
C LEU A 13 12.77 -4.63 -17.43
N ARG A 14 13.37 -3.44 -17.33
CA ARG A 14 13.14 -2.35 -18.30
C ARG A 14 13.52 -2.79 -19.72
N GLY A 15 14.70 -3.38 -19.89
CA GLY A 15 15.15 -3.89 -21.19
C GLY A 15 14.30 -5.05 -21.73
N PHE A 16 13.67 -5.85 -20.87
CA PHE A 16 12.68 -6.83 -21.28
C PHE A 16 11.42 -6.17 -21.86
N LEU A 17 10.89 -5.15 -21.18
CA LEU A 17 9.63 -4.50 -21.57
C LEU A 17 9.73 -3.67 -22.86
N THR A 18 10.88 -3.07 -23.15
CA THR A 18 11.08 -2.28 -24.39
C THR A 18 10.98 -3.10 -25.67
N ARG A 19 10.99 -4.44 -25.59
CA ARG A 19 10.70 -5.33 -26.74
C ARG A 19 9.24 -5.27 -27.20
N TRP A 20 8.34 -4.88 -26.30
CA TRP A 20 6.89 -4.95 -26.53
C TRP A 20 6.18 -3.60 -26.36
N PHE A 21 6.78 -2.69 -25.58
CA PHE A 21 6.17 -1.41 -25.23
C PHE A 21 7.12 -0.26 -25.49
N LEU A 22 6.55 0.91 -25.75
CA LEU A 22 7.27 2.17 -25.79
C LEU A 22 7.35 2.74 -24.37
N GLU A 23 8.56 3.05 -23.92
CA GLU A 23 8.77 3.76 -22.66
C GLU A 23 8.61 5.27 -22.89
N ILE A 24 7.50 5.84 -22.41
CA ILE A 24 7.16 7.27 -22.62
C ILE A 24 7.65 8.16 -21.49
N SER A 25 7.95 7.57 -20.33
CA SER A 25 8.52 8.25 -19.16
C SER A 25 9.22 7.21 -18.29
N ALA A 26 9.99 7.64 -17.30
CA ALA A 26 10.75 6.73 -16.44
C ALA A 26 9.82 5.73 -15.74
N GLY A 27 9.92 4.45 -16.14
CA GLY A 27 9.10 3.39 -15.58
C GLY A 27 7.68 3.32 -16.14
N VAL A 28 7.31 4.14 -17.14
CA VAL A 28 5.98 4.14 -17.76
C VAL A 28 6.06 3.63 -19.19
N PHE A 29 5.47 2.47 -19.43
CA PHE A 29 5.47 1.76 -20.70
C PHE A 29 4.06 1.70 -21.28
N VAL A 30 3.91 1.96 -22.58
CA VAL A 30 2.62 1.97 -23.28
C VAL A 30 2.72 1.17 -24.57
N GLY A 31 1.69 0.40 -24.89
CA GLY A 31 1.64 -0.35 -26.14
C GLY A 31 0.37 -1.18 -26.31
N VAL A 32 0.29 -1.86 -27.46
CA VAL A 32 -0.84 -2.73 -27.79
C VAL A 32 -0.34 -4.15 -27.95
N VAL A 33 -0.79 -5.03 -27.07
CA VAL A 33 -0.48 -6.47 -27.09
C VAL A 33 -1.77 -7.26 -26.90
N SER A 34 -1.79 -8.50 -27.38
CA SER A 34 -2.91 -9.41 -27.17
C SER A 34 -3.04 -9.79 -25.68
N ALA A 35 -4.22 -10.30 -25.29
CA ALA A 35 -4.46 -10.74 -23.91
C ALA A 35 -3.45 -11.81 -23.46
N ARG A 36 -3.14 -12.77 -24.34
CA ARG A 36 -2.15 -13.83 -24.08
C ARG A 36 -0.76 -13.24 -23.79
N ILE A 37 -0.26 -12.40 -24.70
CA ILE A 37 1.06 -11.78 -24.55
C ILE A 37 1.11 -10.88 -23.30
N ARG A 38 0.05 -10.12 -23.02
CA ARG A 38 -0.06 -9.33 -21.79
C ARG A 38 0.07 -10.21 -20.54
N ASP A 39 -0.57 -11.37 -20.52
CA ASP A 39 -0.58 -12.25 -19.34
C ASP A 39 0.80 -12.92 -19.13
N GLU A 40 1.50 -13.31 -20.21
CA GLU A 40 2.89 -13.77 -20.14
C GLU A 40 3.84 -12.67 -19.65
N ILE A 41 3.75 -11.47 -20.23
CA ILE A 41 4.53 -10.30 -19.79
C ILE A 41 4.28 -10.01 -18.31
N TRP A 42 3.04 -10.13 -17.85
CA TRP A 42 2.71 -9.91 -16.44
C TRP A 42 3.35 -10.95 -15.52
N ALA A 43 3.43 -12.21 -15.94
CA ALA A 43 4.12 -13.25 -15.20
C ALA A 43 5.62 -12.93 -15.07
N GLU A 44 6.27 -12.56 -16.17
CA GLU A 44 7.68 -12.16 -16.19
C GLU A 44 7.96 -10.92 -15.36
N VAL A 45 7.08 -9.91 -15.42
CA VAL A 45 7.18 -8.72 -14.57
C VAL A 45 7.20 -9.12 -13.11
N LYS A 46 6.27 -9.97 -12.64
CA LYS A 46 6.25 -10.42 -11.24
C LYS A 46 7.53 -11.18 -10.84
N LEU A 47 8.12 -11.94 -11.76
CA LEU A 47 9.35 -12.70 -11.53
C LEU A 47 10.57 -11.77 -11.39
N LEU A 48 10.69 -10.81 -12.31
CA LEU A 48 11.89 -9.96 -12.47
C LEU A 48 11.83 -8.66 -11.66
N CYS A 49 10.66 -8.28 -11.13
CA CYS A 49 10.46 -7.02 -10.40
C CYS A 49 11.26 -6.94 -9.09
N LYS A 50 11.70 -8.08 -8.52
CA LYS A 50 12.38 -8.15 -7.21
C LYS A 50 11.59 -7.32 -6.18
N ASP A 51 12.23 -6.40 -5.46
CA ASP A 51 11.60 -5.54 -4.45
C ASP A 51 10.94 -4.28 -5.02
N GLY A 52 10.93 -4.17 -6.35
CA GLY A 52 10.20 -3.14 -7.06
C GLY A 52 8.68 -3.33 -6.96
N ARG A 53 7.97 -2.38 -7.59
CA ARG A 53 6.51 -2.35 -7.68
C ARG A 53 6.11 -2.26 -9.13
N ALA A 54 5.01 -2.92 -9.46
CA ALA A 54 4.45 -2.87 -10.80
C ALA A 54 2.93 -2.70 -10.77
N ILE A 55 2.43 -1.87 -11.68
CA ILE A 55 1.01 -1.73 -11.98
C ILE A 55 0.83 -1.98 -13.47
N LEU A 56 -0.08 -2.88 -13.82
CA LEU A 56 -0.45 -3.17 -15.20
C LEU A 56 -1.90 -2.73 -15.40
N ILE A 57 -2.14 -1.85 -16.37
CA ILE A 57 -3.45 -1.37 -16.77
C ILE A 57 -3.71 -1.88 -18.19
N PHE A 58 -4.91 -2.37 -18.45
CA PHE A 58 -5.27 -2.84 -19.79
C PHE A 58 -6.75 -2.64 -20.08
N THR A 59 -7.07 -2.50 -21.36
CA THR A 59 -8.45 -2.39 -21.84
C THR A 59 -9.25 -3.63 -21.47
N ALA A 60 -10.45 -3.44 -20.93
CA ALA A 60 -11.38 -4.50 -20.57
C ALA A 60 -12.81 -4.15 -21.00
N ARG A 61 -13.68 -5.16 -21.14
CA ARG A 61 -15.10 -4.97 -21.45
C ARG A 61 -15.92 -4.84 -20.16
N ASN A 62 -15.73 -3.73 -19.47
CA ASN A 62 -16.50 -3.31 -18.29
C ASN A 62 -16.83 -1.81 -18.41
N GLU A 63 -17.54 -1.25 -17.42
CA GLU A 63 -17.98 0.15 -17.42
C GLU A 63 -16.82 1.15 -17.51
N GLN A 64 -15.74 0.89 -16.77
CA GLN A 64 -14.53 1.72 -16.79
C GLN A 64 -13.69 1.54 -18.06
N ARG A 65 -14.01 0.56 -18.91
CA ARG A 65 -13.22 0.16 -20.09
C ARG A 65 -11.77 -0.23 -19.79
N MET A 66 -11.44 -0.47 -18.53
CA MET A 66 -10.11 -0.83 -18.06
C MET A 66 -10.16 -1.77 -16.85
N LYS A 67 -9.07 -2.51 -16.67
CA LYS A 67 -8.74 -3.22 -15.43
C LYS A 67 -7.28 -2.97 -15.09
N PHE A 68 -6.96 -3.07 -13.81
CA PHE A 68 -5.59 -2.96 -13.32
C PHE A 68 -5.21 -4.16 -12.46
N ARG A 69 -3.96 -4.60 -12.60
CA ARG A 69 -3.29 -5.59 -11.75
C ARG A 69 -2.11 -4.93 -11.08
N VAL A 70 -1.82 -5.37 -9.86
CA VAL A 70 -0.86 -4.70 -8.99
C VAL A 70 0.07 -5.73 -8.38
N HIS A 71 1.36 -5.41 -8.30
CA HIS A 71 2.39 -6.21 -7.65
C HIS A 71 3.16 -5.35 -6.64
N ARG A 72 3.15 -5.77 -5.36
CA ARG A 72 3.88 -5.15 -4.23
C ARG A 72 3.64 -3.64 -4.03
N HIS A 73 2.54 -3.12 -4.57
CA HIS A 73 2.12 -1.74 -4.34
C HIS A 73 1.39 -1.62 -3.00
N HIS A 74 1.51 -0.44 -2.39
CA HIS A 74 0.92 -0.13 -1.09
C HIS A 74 -0.61 0.07 -1.15
N TRP A 75 -1.15 0.46 -2.30
CA TRP A 75 -2.59 0.46 -2.55
C TRP A 75 -3.06 -0.87 -3.11
N GLN A 76 -4.23 -1.28 -2.65
CA GLN A 76 -4.88 -2.51 -3.08
C GLN A 76 -6.03 -2.21 -4.04
N VAL A 77 -6.20 -3.07 -5.04
CA VAL A 77 -7.35 -3.02 -5.93
C VAL A 77 -8.57 -3.57 -5.18
N LYS A 78 -9.65 -2.80 -5.10
CA LYS A 78 -10.92 -3.26 -4.54
C LYS A 78 -12.03 -3.08 -5.56
N ASP A 79 -12.90 -4.07 -5.67
CA ASP A 79 -14.13 -3.98 -6.43
C ASP A 79 -15.21 -3.31 -5.56
N PHE A 80 -15.92 -2.35 -6.13
CA PHE A 80 -17.06 -1.70 -5.52
C PHE A 80 -18.15 -1.59 -6.57
N ASP A 81 -19.15 -2.46 -6.48
CA ASP A 81 -20.28 -2.52 -7.42
C ASP A 81 -19.82 -2.67 -8.90
N GLY A 82 -18.84 -3.54 -9.16
CA GLY A 82 -18.30 -3.77 -10.51
C GLY A 82 -17.28 -2.71 -10.98
N ILE A 83 -17.06 -1.65 -10.21
CA ILE A 83 -16.06 -0.61 -10.44
C ILE A 83 -14.78 -0.96 -9.69
N SER A 84 -13.65 -1.04 -10.39
CA SER A 84 -12.35 -1.25 -9.76
C SER A 84 -11.78 0.07 -9.22
N LEU A 85 -11.49 0.12 -7.92
CA LEU A 85 -10.94 1.28 -7.20
C LEU A 85 -9.58 0.95 -6.56
N MET A 86 -8.78 1.99 -6.27
CA MET A 86 -7.55 1.88 -5.50
C MET A 86 -7.80 2.27 -4.05
N ALA A 87 -7.75 1.29 -3.15
CA ALA A 87 -7.91 1.52 -1.71
C ALA A 87 -6.55 1.83 -1.06
N ARG A 88 -6.49 2.96 -0.35
CA ARG A 88 -5.37 3.31 0.53
C ARG A 88 -5.62 2.69 1.91
N PRO A 89 -4.72 1.83 2.42
CA PRO A 89 -4.82 1.34 3.79
C PRO A 89 -4.80 2.53 4.76
N ARG A 90 -5.74 2.57 5.72
CA ARG A 90 -5.62 3.47 6.86
C ARG A 90 -4.61 2.87 7.82
N GLU A 91 -3.73 3.69 8.39
CA GLU A 91 -2.89 3.25 9.51
C GLU A 91 -3.80 2.65 10.59
N PRO A 92 -3.45 1.48 11.16
CA PRO A 92 -4.24 0.90 12.23
C PRO A 92 -4.29 1.91 13.37
N LYS A 93 -5.50 2.37 13.70
CA LYS A 93 -5.74 3.12 14.93
C LYS A 93 -5.28 2.21 16.06
N PRO A 94 -4.37 2.62 16.96
CA PRO A 94 -3.97 1.78 18.07
C PRO A 94 -5.24 1.48 18.86
N GLU A 95 -5.67 0.22 18.81
CA GLU A 95 -6.80 -0.26 19.58
C GLU A 95 -6.44 -0.01 21.05
N SER A 96 -7.27 0.77 21.72
CA SER A 96 -7.12 1.06 23.14
C SER A 96 -7.13 -0.26 23.87
N ILE A 97 -5.95 -0.71 24.31
CA ILE A 97 -5.76 -1.85 25.19
C ILE A 97 -6.68 -1.60 26.39
N SER A 98 -7.79 -2.33 26.47
CA SER A 98 -8.59 -2.39 27.69
C SER A 98 -7.75 -3.16 28.68
N ILE A 99 -7.13 -2.42 29.61
CA ILE A 99 -6.41 -3.02 30.73
C ILE A 99 -7.47 -3.75 31.55
N VAL A 100 -7.54 -5.07 31.40
CA VAL A 100 -8.31 -5.94 32.27
C VAL A 100 -7.65 -5.86 33.64
N ALA A 101 -8.31 -5.16 34.56
CA ALA A 101 -7.86 -5.00 35.94
C ALA A 101 -7.75 -6.38 36.59
N THR A 102 -6.52 -6.92 36.66
CA THR A 102 -6.21 -8.08 37.48
C THR A 102 -5.93 -7.58 38.88
N THR A 103 -6.90 -7.78 39.77
CA THR A 103 -6.80 -7.49 41.19
C THR A 103 -5.89 -8.51 41.87
N THR A 104 -4.72 -8.08 42.36
CA THR A 104 -3.89 -8.83 43.31
C THR A 104 -3.44 -7.84 44.41
N PRO A 105 -3.48 -8.23 45.70
CA PRO A 105 -3.56 -7.27 46.80
C PRO A 105 -2.21 -6.69 47.24
N ALA A 106 -2.35 -5.61 48.02
CA ALA A 106 -1.36 -4.67 48.53
C ALA A 106 -0.07 -5.26 49.14
N LEU A 107 1.04 -4.56 48.90
CA LEU A 107 2.08 -4.30 49.90
C LEU A 107 2.84 -3.00 49.55
N GLU A 108 2.85 -2.05 50.48
CA GLU A 108 3.53 -0.75 50.40
C GLU A 108 5.04 -0.88 50.61
N SER A 109 5.85 -0.10 49.87
CA SER A 109 6.71 0.96 50.41
C SER A 109 7.77 1.44 49.40
N ASP A 110 7.70 2.72 49.03
CA ASP A 110 8.79 3.72 48.99
C ASP A 110 10.13 3.43 48.26
N LYS A 111 10.31 4.02 47.06
CA LYS A 111 11.16 5.21 46.77
C LYS A 111 11.50 5.36 45.28
N ALA A 112 11.61 6.61 44.86
CA ALA A 112 11.74 7.08 43.50
C ALA A 112 13.11 6.78 42.85
N SER A 113 13.10 6.36 41.58
CA SER A 113 14.13 6.72 40.60
C SER A 113 13.62 6.65 39.15
N GLY A 114 13.64 7.81 38.49
CA GLY A 114 13.65 8.08 37.04
C GLY A 114 13.15 7.04 36.04
N SER A 115 11.96 7.30 35.49
CA SER A 115 11.57 6.90 34.13
C SER A 115 10.40 7.80 33.71
N THR A 116 10.68 8.78 32.83
CA THR A 116 9.70 9.71 32.27
C THR A 116 8.82 9.00 31.23
N GLY A 117 7.98 8.08 31.71
CA GLY A 117 6.81 7.61 31.00
C GLY A 117 5.74 8.70 31.05
N ILE A 118 5.66 9.52 30.00
CA ILE A 118 4.62 10.56 29.89
C ILE A 118 3.26 9.86 29.85
N ARG A 119 2.51 9.98 30.96
CA ARG A 119 1.14 9.48 31.09
C ARG A 119 0.24 10.17 30.05
N PRO A 120 -0.68 9.45 29.37
CA PRO A 120 -1.59 10.06 28.42
C PRO A 120 -2.52 11.03 29.15
N GLY A 121 -2.45 12.32 28.81
CA GLY A 121 -3.31 13.36 29.38
C GLY A 121 -2.60 14.63 29.86
N TRP A 122 -1.26 14.69 29.81
CA TRP A 122 -0.50 15.80 30.40
C TRP A 122 0.15 16.81 29.44
N SER A 123 -0.15 16.78 28.14
CA SER A 123 0.13 17.95 27.31
C SER A 123 -0.93 19.02 27.58
N ASN A 124 -0.52 20.24 27.95
CA ASN A 124 -1.43 21.39 28.14
C ASN A 124 -2.33 21.64 26.92
N MET A 125 -1.95 21.14 25.75
CA MET A 125 -2.71 21.19 24.50
C MET A 125 -4.06 20.44 24.55
N SER A 126 -4.24 19.43 25.42
CA SER A 126 -5.48 18.64 25.49
C SER A 126 -6.65 19.36 26.18
N LYS A 127 -6.36 20.38 26.99
CA LYS A 127 -7.38 21.15 27.73
C LYS A 127 -8.20 22.07 26.82
N TYR A 128 -7.65 22.50 25.69
CA TYR A 128 -8.30 23.46 24.79
C TYR A 128 -9.27 22.83 23.77
N ARG A 129 -9.40 21.50 23.71
CA ARG A 129 -10.26 20.81 22.72
C ARG A 129 -11.69 20.55 23.17
N ARG A 130 -12.07 20.90 24.40
CA ARG A 130 -13.47 20.82 24.87
C ARG A 130 -14.00 22.23 25.10
N GLY A 131 -14.37 22.90 24.02
CA GLY A 131 -14.95 24.24 24.09
C GLY A 131 -14.97 24.95 22.74
N ARG A 132 -15.58 24.33 21.72
CA ARG A 132 -16.24 24.95 20.56
C ARG A 132 -16.88 23.89 19.70
#